data_AF-A0A645GH44-F1
#
_entry.id   AF-A0A645GH44-F1
#
_cell.length_a   1.000
_cell.length_b   1.000
_cell.length_c   1.000
_cell.angle_alpha   90.00
_cell.angle_beta   90.00
_cell.angle_gamma   90.00
#
_symmetry.space_group_name_H-M   'P 1'
#
loop_
_entity.id
_entity.type
_entity.pdbx_description
1 polymer ?
#
loop_
_entity_poly.entity_id
_entity_poly.type
_entity_poly.pdbx_seq_one_letter_code
_entity_poly.pdbx_strand_id
1 'polypeptide(L)'
;MLEDTFSFGRKKANNPFIGGFIHEDVTSDFYSRAKCAVYALTVSEEQAKVMRAYVSSFEKDKEKYRYNLLGLVPALFNKEWERKNYYFCSHFVSSVLVKGGVMQSNKPVTLMRPMDVLEALPCIPIYEGVLSQFNELSMAADQQEFVSEMKMTLDPDTVELYFPENFSPVPLFR
;
A
#
# COMPACT_ATOMS: atom_id res chain seq x y z
N MET A 1 -5.94 -10.23 -4.34
CA MET A 1 -4.52 -10.24 -3.89
C MET A 1 -3.90 -8.83 -3.93
N LEU A 2 -2.81 -8.53 -3.18
CA LEU A 2 -2.05 -7.27 -3.37
C LEU A 2 -1.14 -7.35 -4.61
N GLU A 3 -1.74 -7.34 -5.80
CA GLU A 3 -1.05 -7.59 -7.07
C GLU A 3 -0.06 -6.47 -7.45
N ASP A 4 -0.46 -5.21 -7.26
CA ASP A 4 0.35 -4.03 -7.60
C ASP A 4 0.89 -3.34 -6.34
N THR A 5 1.95 -3.89 -5.75
CA THR A 5 2.54 -3.37 -4.50
C THR A 5 3.84 -2.62 -4.76
N PHE A 6 3.85 -1.31 -4.55
CA PHE A 6 5.05 -0.49 -4.77
C PHE A 6 5.64 0.04 -3.47
N SER A 7 6.96 0.02 -3.38
CA SER A 7 7.67 0.56 -2.22
C SER A 7 8.95 1.31 -2.61
N PHE A 8 9.42 2.12 -1.67
CA PHE A 8 10.80 2.56 -1.63
C PHE A 8 11.52 1.80 -0.53
N GLY A 9 12.46 0.94 -0.91
CA GLY A 9 13.09 -0.02 -0.01
C GLY A 9 14.46 -0.50 -0.48
N ARG A 10 14.98 -1.53 0.19
CA ARG A 10 16.28 -2.15 -0.16
C ARG A 10 16.09 -3.01 -1.41
N LYS A 11 16.92 -2.83 -2.43
CA LYS A 11 16.90 -3.67 -3.65
C LYS A 11 17.49 -5.07 -3.39
N LYS A 12 18.31 -5.22 -2.35
CA LYS A 12 18.88 -6.49 -1.90
C LYS A 12 18.72 -6.58 -0.39
N ALA A 13 18.10 -7.64 0.12
CA ALA A 13 17.86 -7.82 1.56
C ALA A 13 19.14 -7.64 2.41
N ASN A 14 20.27 -8.13 1.90
CA ASN A 14 21.57 -8.12 2.60
C ASN A 14 22.38 -6.83 2.37
N ASN A 15 21.90 -5.86 1.58
CA ASN A 15 22.60 -4.59 1.37
C ASN A 15 21.74 -3.39 1.81
N PRO A 16 22.02 -2.81 2.99
CA PRO A 16 21.28 -1.65 3.49
C PRO A 16 21.46 -0.38 2.64
N PHE A 17 22.56 -0.27 1.88
CA PHE A 17 22.93 0.95 1.16
C PHE A 17 22.42 1.01 -0.29
N ILE A 18 21.99 -0.13 -0.85
CA ILE A 18 21.44 -0.20 -2.22
C ILE A 18 19.93 -0.35 -2.13
N GLY A 19 19.22 0.75 -2.32
CA GLY A 19 17.75 0.76 -2.36
C GLY A 19 17.22 1.81 -3.32
N GLY A 20 15.94 1.72 -3.68
CA GLY A 20 15.27 2.59 -4.63
C GLY A 20 13.78 2.23 -4.75
N PHE A 21 13.16 2.62 -5.86
CA PHE A 21 11.79 2.21 -6.18
C PHE A 21 11.74 0.72 -6.54
N ILE A 22 10.78 -0.01 -5.98
CA ILE A 22 10.62 -1.46 -6.09
C ILE A 22 9.15 -1.77 -6.35
N HIS A 23 8.89 -2.64 -7.33
CA HIS A 23 7.64 -3.39 -7.42
C HIS A 23 7.84 -4.67 -6.59
N GLU A 24 7.13 -4.76 -5.47
CA GLU A 24 7.30 -5.79 -4.46
C GLU A 24 6.59 -7.07 -4.88
N ASP A 25 7.33 -8.18 -4.84
CA ASP A 25 6.75 -9.51 -4.93
C ASP A 25 6.33 -9.98 -3.53
N VAL A 26 5.08 -9.66 -3.15
CA VAL A 26 4.49 -10.02 -1.86
C VAL A 26 4.25 -11.51 -1.67
N THR A 27 4.47 -12.32 -2.71
CA THR A 27 4.38 -13.79 -2.65
C THR A 27 5.72 -14.45 -2.36
N SER A 28 6.82 -13.71 -2.46
CA SER A 28 8.16 -14.24 -2.21
C SER A 28 8.34 -14.73 -0.77
N ASP A 29 9.23 -15.71 -0.60
CA ASP A 29 9.57 -16.29 0.71
C ASP A 29 9.98 -15.24 1.76
N PHE A 30 10.55 -14.12 1.30
CA PHE A 30 10.92 -13.00 2.16
C PHE A 30 9.73 -12.42 2.93
N TYR A 31 8.56 -12.35 2.29
CA TYR A 31 7.34 -11.81 2.87
C TYR A 31 6.42 -12.86 3.48
N SER A 32 6.68 -14.15 3.25
CA SER A 32 5.84 -15.27 3.73
C SER A 32 5.47 -15.23 5.22
N ARG A 33 6.36 -14.67 6.07
CA ARG A 33 6.15 -14.55 7.52
C ARG A 33 6.11 -13.10 8.00
N ALA A 34 6.02 -12.14 7.09
CA ALA A 34 5.96 -10.74 7.45
C ALA A 34 4.65 -10.45 8.17
N LYS A 35 4.75 -9.84 9.36
CA LYS A 35 3.57 -9.28 10.04
C LYS A 35 3.18 -7.99 9.34
N CYS A 36 1.91 -7.83 9.01
CA CYS A 36 1.38 -6.66 8.32
C CYS A 36 0.02 -6.26 8.87
N ALA A 37 -0.30 -4.98 8.70
CA ALA A 37 -1.66 -4.46 8.74
C ALA A 37 -1.97 -3.84 7.38
N VAL A 38 -3.14 -4.15 6.82
CA VAL A 38 -3.59 -3.67 5.52
C VAL A 38 -4.76 -2.72 5.74
N TYR A 39 -4.69 -1.55 5.11
CA TYR A 39 -5.70 -0.51 5.19
C TYR A 39 -6.20 -0.16 3.79
N ALA A 40 -7.50 0.02 3.66
CA ALA A 40 -8.16 0.48 2.45
C ALA A 40 -8.50 1.97 2.56
N LEU A 41 -8.43 2.68 1.43
CA LEU A 41 -8.85 4.07 1.31
C LEU A 41 -9.63 4.24 0.02
N THR A 42 -10.89 4.69 0.14
CA THR A 42 -11.73 5.01 -1.01
C THR A 42 -11.31 6.36 -1.59
N VAL A 43 -11.09 6.39 -2.91
CA VAL A 43 -10.70 7.58 -3.68
C VAL A 43 -11.56 7.69 -4.94
N SER A 44 -11.69 8.89 -5.51
CA SER A 44 -12.35 9.05 -6.80
C SER A 44 -11.53 8.43 -7.94
N GLU A 45 -12.17 8.15 -9.06
CA GLU A 45 -11.48 7.62 -10.25
C GLU A 45 -10.41 8.58 -10.76
N GLU A 46 -10.68 9.89 -10.72
CA GLU A 46 -9.72 10.94 -11.09
C GLU A 46 -8.51 10.95 -10.16
N GLN A 47 -8.74 10.86 -8.85
CA GLN A 47 -7.67 10.78 -7.85
C GLN A 47 -6.82 9.53 -8.08
N ALA A 48 -7.45 8.37 -8.28
CA ALA A 48 -6.77 7.12 -8.58
C ALA A 48 -5.93 7.21 -9.86
N LYS A 49 -6.45 7.83 -10.92
CA LYS A 49 -5.73 8.03 -12.18
C LYS A 49 -4.48 8.89 -11.99
N VAL A 50 -4.59 9.99 -11.23
CA VAL A 50 -3.45 10.86 -10.92
C VAL A 50 -2.41 10.12 -10.09
N MET A 51 -2.84 9.37 -9.06
CA MET A 51 -1.95 8.58 -8.20
C MET A 51 -1.21 7.51 -9.01
N ARG A 52 -1.91 6.73 -9.84
CA ARG A 52 -1.29 5.72 -10.70
C ARG A 52 -0.29 6.33 -11.68
N ALA A 53 -0.66 7.42 -12.36
CA ALA A 53 0.25 8.10 -13.29
C ALA A 53 1.53 8.61 -12.58
N TYR A 54 1.40 9.07 -11.33
CA TYR A 54 2.53 9.48 -10.52
C TYR A 54 3.40 8.28 -10.11
N VAL A 55 2.82 7.17 -9.67
CA VAL A 55 3.55 5.92 -9.39
C VAL A 55 4.30 5.43 -10.64
N SER A 56 3.65 5.38 -11.79
CA SER A 56 4.28 4.98 -13.06
C SER A 56 5.42 5.91 -13.51
N SER A 57 5.44 7.17 -13.04
CA SER A 57 6.57 8.05 -13.30
C SER A 57 7.84 7.59 -12.57
N PHE A 58 7.71 6.96 -11.40
CA PHE A 58 8.83 6.36 -10.67
C PHE A 58 9.35 5.11 -11.37
N GLU A 59 8.48 4.31 -11.97
CA GLU A 59 8.88 3.13 -12.75
C GLU A 59 9.73 3.50 -13.97
N LYS A 60 9.28 4.49 -14.75
CA LYS A 60 9.98 4.98 -15.94
C LYS A 60 11.39 5.49 -15.62
N ASP A 61 11.53 6.11 -14.46
CA ASP A 61 12.76 6.74 -14.01
C ASP A 61 13.43 6.00 -12.82
N LYS A 62 13.16 4.70 -12.66
CA LYS A 62 13.56 3.92 -11.46
C LYS A 62 15.04 3.98 -11.11
N GLU A 63 15.91 4.17 -12.11
CA GLU A 63 17.36 4.26 -11.93
C GLU A 63 17.83 5.61 -11.39
N LYS A 64 16.97 6.64 -11.40
CA LYS A 64 17.25 7.95 -10.81
C LYS A 64 17.00 7.97 -9.30
N TYR A 65 16.08 7.15 -8.82
CA TYR A 65 15.65 7.18 -7.43
C TYR A 65 16.45 6.22 -6.53
N ARG A 66 16.66 6.65 -5.29
CA ARG A 66 17.42 5.92 -4.27
C ARG A 66 16.63 5.87 -2.96
N TYR A 67 16.86 4.83 -2.17
CA TYR A 67 16.27 4.72 -0.84
C TYR A 67 17.12 5.46 0.19
N ASN A 68 16.48 6.24 1.06
CA ASN A 68 17.19 7.08 2.03
C ASN A 68 17.49 6.37 3.35
N LEU A 69 18.16 5.21 3.36
CA LEU A 69 18.42 4.50 4.62
C LEU A 69 19.25 5.35 5.62
N LEU A 70 20.25 6.09 5.14
CA LEU A 70 21.07 6.98 5.97
C LEU A 70 20.27 8.15 6.57
N GLY A 71 19.13 8.50 5.97
CA GLY A 71 18.22 9.53 6.46
C GLY A 71 17.36 9.08 7.66
N LEU A 72 17.32 7.78 7.99
CA LEU A 72 16.57 7.29 9.17
C LEU A 72 17.16 7.81 10.49
N VAL A 73 18.48 8.02 10.55
CA VAL A 73 19.14 8.56 11.75
C VAL A 73 18.76 10.03 11.98
N PRO A 74 18.85 10.96 11.00
CA PRO A 74 18.31 12.33 11.15
C PRO A 74 16.80 12.42 11.37
N ALA A 75 16.01 11.53 10.76
CA ALA A 75 14.55 11.49 10.94
C ALA A 75 14.16 11.16 12.40
N LEU A 76 14.95 10.34 13.10
CA LEU A 76 14.79 10.10 14.54
C LEU A 76 15.03 11.37 15.38
N PHE A 77 15.85 12.31 14.89
CA PHE A 77 16.09 13.61 15.52
C PHE A 77 15.21 14.73 14.95
N ASN A 78 14.16 14.38 14.18
CA ASN A 78 13.22 15.32 13.56
C ASN A 78 13.90 16.43 12.72
N LYS A 79 15.08 16.14 12.17
CA LYS A 79 15.85 17.09 11.36
C LYS A 79 15.68 16.75 9.88
N GLU A 80 15.25 17.75 9.11
CA GLU A 80 15.10 17.60 7.67
C GLU A 80 16.46 17.35 7.02
N TRP A 81 16.59 16.19 6.38
CA TRP A 81 17.70 15.89 5.49
C TRP A 81 17.12 15.58 4.11
N GLU A 82 16.86 16.63 3.35
CA GLU A 82 16.34 16.49 2.00
C GLU A 82 17.49 16.23 1.02
N ARG A 83 17.44 15.08 0.34
CA ARG A 83 18.29 14.79 -0.82
C ARG A 83 17.39 14.56 -2.01
N LYS A 84 17.64 15.28 -3.11
CA LYS A 84 16.91 15.07 -4.36
C LYS A 84 16.98 13.59 -4.75
N ASN A 85 15.83 13.02 -5.12
CA ASN A 85 15.63 11.63 -5.55
C ASN A 85 15.80 10.55 -4.45
N TYR A 86 15.84 10.93 -3.17
CA TYR A 86 15.89 9.99 -2.05
C TYR A 86 14.55 9.94 -1.30
N TYR A 87 13.92 8.76 -1.27
CA TYR A 87 12.61 8.57 -0.64
C TYR A 87 12.66 7.53 0.50
N PHE A 88 11.82 7.74 1.51
CA PHE A 88 11.44 6.74 2.51
C PHE A 88 10.11 6.10 2.11
N CYS A 89 9.76 4.94 2.69
CA CYS A 89 8.49 4.27 2.42
C CYS A 89 7.29 5.18 2.74
N SER A 90 7.25 5.79 3.93
CA SER A 90 6.18 6.70 4.33
C SER A 90 6.18 8.01 3.54
N HIS A 91 7.35 8.54 3.20
CA HIS A 91 7.48 9.71 2.32
C HIS A 91 6.88 9.42 0.94
N PHE A 92 7.19 8.26 0.35
CA PHE A 92 6.63 7.86 -0.94
C PHE A 92 5.10 7.82 -0.89
N VAL A 93 4.52 7.06 0.05
CA VAL A 93 3.06 6.95 0.21
C VAL A 93 2.43 8.33 0.39
N SER A 94 3.01 9.16 1.27
CA SER A 94 2.54 10.52 1.51
C SER A 94 2.58 11.39 0.26
N SER A 95 3.65 11.28 -0.53
CA SER A 95 3.79 12.06 -1.77
C SER A 95 2.76 11.65 -2.81
N VAL A 96 2.41 10.36 -2.91
CA VAL A 96 1.38 9.85 -3.81
C VAL A 96 0.01 10.38 -3.40
N LEU A 97 -0.31 10.32 -2.10
CA LEU A 97 -1.59 10.80 -1.56
C LEU A 97 -1.75 12.32 -1.70
N VAL A 98 -0.69 13.09 -1.46
CA VAL A 98 -0.70 14.55 -1.68
C VAL A 98 -0.83 14.87 -3.16
N LYS A 99 -0.09 14.17 -4.03
CA LYS A 99 -0.15 14.41 -5.48
C LYS A 99 -1.51 14.06 -6.07
N GLY A 100 -2.16 13.02 -5.54
CA GLY A 100 -3.52 12.63 -5.88
C GLY A 100 -4.61 13.56 -5.34
N GLY A 101 -4.26 14.57 -4.53
CA GLY A 101 -5.23 15.46 -3.91
C GLY A 101 -6.10 14.77 -2.84
N VAL A 102 -5.64 13.64 -2.30
CA VAL A 102 -6.35 12.85 -1.29
C VAL A 102 -6.00 13.33 0.12
N MET A 103 -4.76 13.77 0.32
CA MET A 103 -4.25 14.22 1.61
C MET A 103 -3.70 15.64 1.51
N GLN A 104 -4.04 16.49 2.48
CA GLN A 104 -3.34 17.76 2.69
C GLN A 104 -2.30 17.56 3.79
N SER A 105 -1.07 17.99 3.55
CA SER A 105 0.02 17.79 4.50
C SER A 105 0.31 19.06 5.27
N ASN A 106 0.10 19.03 6.59
CA ASN A 106 0.41 20.15 7.49
C ASN A 106 1.89 20.19 7.91
N LYS A 107 2.69 19.24 7.43
CA LYS A 107 4.12 19.13 7.68
C LYS A 107 4.85 18.60 6.43
N PRO A 108 6.17 18.72 6.34
CA PRO A 108 6.90 18.21 5.18
C PRO A 108 6.68 16.71 4.98
N VAL A 109 6.31 16.31 3.76
CA VAL A 109 6.09 14.90 3.37
C VAL A 109 7.31 14.00 3.59
N THR A 110 8.51 14.59 3.63
CA THR A 110 9.78 13.91 3.95
C THR A 110 9.87 13.46 5.42
N LEU A 111 9.08 14.07 6.32
CA LEU A 111 9.00 13.76 7.74
C LEU A 111 7.71 13.02 8.13
N MET A 112 6.84 12.71 7.16
CA MET A 112 5.65 11.91 7.45
C MET A 112 6.05 10.47 7.80
N ARG A 113 5.48 9.99 8.90
CA ARG A 113 5.53 8.62 9.40
C ARG A 113 4.28 7.88 8.93
N PRO A 114 4.28 6.54 8.93
CA PRO A 114 3.09 5.76 8.55
C PRO A 114 1.84 6.13 9.36
N MET A 115 1.99 6.32 10.67
CA MET A 115 0.87 6.69 11.55
C MET A 115 0.26 8.06 11.19
N ASP A 116 1.06 9.01 10.73
CA ASP A 116 0.53 10.33 10.34
C ASP A 116 -0.43 10.22 9.14
N VAL A 117 -0.20 9.26 8.24
CA VAL A 117 -1.09 9.00 7.11
C VAL A 117 -2.40 8.38 7.59
N LEU A 118 -2.31 7.40 8.49
CA LEU A 118 -3.48 6.72 9.06
C LEU A 118 -4.35 7.67 9.91
N GLU A 119 -3.75 8.63 10.61
CA GLU A 119 -4.48 9.64 11.40
C GLU A 119 -5.10 10.73 10.53
N ALA A 120 -4.49 11.05 9.38
CA ALA A 120 -4.93 12.13 8.50
C ALA A 120 -6.08 11.74 7.56
N LEU A 121 -6.31 10.44 7.35
CA LEU A 121 -7.23 9.92 6.33
C LEU A 121 -8.20 8.91 6.93
N PRO A 122 -9.42 8.78 6.37
CA PRO A 122 -10.40 7.79 6.81
C PRO A 122 -10.05 6.39 6.29
N CYS A 123 -8.87 5.87 6.67
CA CYS A 123 -8.41 4.55 6.30
C CYS A 123 -9.20 3.47 7.07
N ILE A 124 -9.69 2.46 6.34
CA ILE A 124 -10.42 1.34 6.92
C ILE A 124 -9.44 0.18 7.11
N PRO A 125 -9.22 -0.32 8.33
CA PRO A 125 -8.43 -1.53 8.54
C PRO A 125 -9.17 -2.73 7.96
N ILE A 126 -8.54 -3.45 7.03
CA ILE A 126 -9.14 -4.63 6.39
C ILE A 126 -8.47 -5.94 6.82
N TYR A 127 -7.24 -5.89 7.35
CA TYR A 127 -6.53 -7.07 7.81
C TYR A 127 -5.39 -6.71 8.78
N GLU A 128 -5.15 -7.59 9.75
CA GLU A 128 -3.92 -7.61 10.56
C GLU A 128 -3.49 -9.07 10.77
N GLY A 129 -2.21 -9.37 10.52
CA GLY A 129 -1.70 -10.73 10.65
C GLY A 129 -0.47 -10.99 9.79
N VAL A 130 -0.37 -12.19 9.23
CA VAL A 130 0.75 -12.62 8.38
C VAL A 130 0.40 -12.37 6.91
N LEU A 131 1.28 -11.73 6.14
CA LEU A 131 0.98 -11.33 4.77
C LEU A 131 0.61 -12.50 3.85
N SER A 132 1.22 -13.67 4.01
CA SER A 132 0.86 -14.85 3.20
C SER A 132 -0.60 -15.25 3.38
N GLN A 133 -1.12 -15.15 4.61
CA GLN A 133 -2.51 -15.46 4.92
C GLN A 133 -3.46 -14.42 4.32
N PHE A 134 -3.07 -13.14 4.32
CA PHE A 134 -3.84 -12.12 3.60
C PHE A 134 -3.95 -12.46 2.11
N ASN A 135 -2.84 -12.82 1.47
CA ASN A 135 -2.84 -13.18 0.06
C ASN A 135 -3.75 -14.39 -0.21
N GLU A 136 -3.65 -15.46 0.57
CA GLU A 136 -4.52 -16.64 0.48
C GLU A 136 -6.01 -16.28 0.62
N LEU A 137 -6.37 -15.50 1.64
CA LEU A 137 -7.75 -15.06 1.89
C LEU A 137 -8.28 -14.21 0.73
N SER A 138 -7.46 -13.30 0.21
CA SER A 138 -7.85 -12.43 -0.89
C SER A 138 -8.06 -13.20 -2.21
N MET A 139 -7.22 -14.20 -2.50
CA MET A 139 -7.38 -15.05 -3.68
C MET A 139 -8.64 -15.91 -3.61
N ALA A 140 -8.97 -16.42 -2.41
CA ALA A 140 -10.20 -17.18 -2.20
C ALA A 140 -11.46 -16.32 -2.40
N ALA A 141 -11.41 -15.05 -1.96
CA ALA A 141 -12.50 -14.09 -2.16
C ALA A 141 -12.69 -13.73 -3.65
N ASP A 142 -11.60 -13.44 -4.36
CA ASP A 142 -11.63 -13.11 -5.81
C ASP A 142 -12.26 -14.27 -6.63
N GLN A 143 -11.92 -15.52 -6.28
CA GLN A 143 -12.53 -16.71 -6.92
C GLN A 143 -14.02 -16.84 -6.63
N GLN A 144 -14.47 -16.46 -5.44
CA GLN A 144 -15.86 -16.56 -5.02
C GLN A 144 -16.73 -15.47 -5.66
N GLU A 145 -16.20 -14.25 -5.82
CA GLU A 145 -16.82 -13.18 -6.61
C GLU A 145 -16.93 -13.55 -8.09
N PHE A 146 -15.85 -14.07 -8.70
CA PHE A 146 -15.86 -14.50 -10.10
C PHE A 146 -16.87 -15.65 -10.36
N VAL A 147 -16.97 -16.60 -9.43
CA VAL A 147 -17.98 -17.67 -9.48
C VAL A 147 -19.40 -17.13 -9.27
N SER A 148 -19.57 -16.07 -8.47
CA SER A 148 -20.86 -15.40 -8.25
C SER A 148 -21.30 -14.60 -9.49
N GLU A 149 -20.41 -13.81 -10.09
CA GLU A 149 -20.67 -13.09 -11.34
C GLU A 149 -21.01 -14.03 -12.51
N MET A 150 -20.28 -15.15 -12.65
CA MET A 150 -20.59 -16.17 -13.65
C MET A 150 -21.97 -16.82 -13.44
N LYS A 151 -22.41 -16.99 -12.18
CA LYS A 151 -23.76 -17.49 -11.86
C LYS A 151 -24.85 -16.45 -12.12
N MET A 152 -24.54 -15.15 -12.05
CA MET A 152 -25.48 -14.05 -12.28
C MET A 152 -25.79 -13.81 -13.77
N THR A 153 -24.94 -14.27 -14.69
CA THR A 153 -25.16 -14.18 -16.15
C THR A 153 -26.15 -15.20 -16.74
N LEU A 154 -26.77 -16.05 -15.92
CA LEU A 154 -27.85 -16.96 -16.32
C LEU A 154 -29.11 -16.63 -15.49
N ASP A 155 -29.94 -15.72 -15.98
CA ASP A 155 -31.12 -15.23 -15.24
C ASP A 155 -32.38 -16.07 -15.61
N PRO A 156 -33.39 -16.23 -14.73
CA PRO A 156 -34.23 -15.10 -14.36
C PRO A 156 -34.72 -15.08 -12.89
N ASP A 157 -34.67 -13.89 -12.30
CA ASP A 157 -35.48 -13.41 -11.16
C ASP A 157 -34.92 -13.61 -9.73
N THR A 158 -34.38 -12.50 -9.23
CA THR A 158 -34.25 -12.09 -7.81
C THR A 158 -33.28 -12.89 -6.95
N VAL A 159 -32.04 -12.39 -6.84
CA VAL A 159 -31.25 -12.61 -5.63
C VAL A 159 -30.67 -11.27 -5.18
N GLU A 160 -31.16 -10.82 -4.03
CA GLU A 160 -30.71 -9.60 -3.34
C GLU A 160 -29.19 -9.61 -3.10
N LEU A 161 -28.62 -8.41 -3.12
CA LEU A 161 -27.23 -8.09 -2.79
C LEU A 161 -26.77 -8.81 -1.51
N TYR A 162 -26.08 -9.93 -1.65
CA TYR A 162 -25.44 -10.62 -0.53
C TYR A 162 -23.99 -10.13 -0.41
N PHE A 163 -23.74 -9.20 0.51
CA PHE A 163 -22.41 -9.09 1.11
C PHE A 163 -22.18 -10.37 1.92
N PRO A 164 -21.07 -11.12 1.70
CA PRO A 164 -20.80 -12.29 2.51
C PRO A 164 -20.61 -11.87 3.98
N GLU A 165 -21.50 -12.35 4.86
CA GLU A 165 -21.45 -12.14 6.32
C GLU A 165 -20.16 -12.68 6.98
N ASN A 166 -19.26 -13.27 6.19
CA ASN A 166 -18.02 -13.89 6.66
C ASN A 166 -16.78 -13.00 6.53
N PHE A 167 -16.89 -11.75 6.04
CA PHE A 167 -15.80 -10.78 6.21
C PHE A 167 -15.85 -10.19 7.62
N SER A 168 -15.33 -10.96 8.58
CA SER A 168 -15.08 -10.47 9.92
C SER A 168 -13.71 -9.78 9.91
N PRO A 169 -13.61 -8.44 10.09
CA PRO A 169 -12.34 -7.84 10.46
C PRO A 169 -11.95 -8.50 11.78
N VAL A 170 -10.84 -9.25 11.77
CA VAL A 170 -10.29 -9.83 13.00
C VAL A 170 -10.23 -8.69 14.03
N PRO A 171 -10.92 -8.81 15.18
CA PRO A 171 -11.00 -7.71 16.13
C PRO A 171 -9.60 -7.36 16.61
N LEU A 172 -9.29 -6.05 16.60
CA LEU A 172 -8.11 -5.49 17.26
C LEU A 172 -8.11 -5.95 18.72
N PHE A 173 -7.23 -6.89 19.07
CA PHE A 173 -6.99 -7.21 20.47
C PHE A 173 -6.35 -5.99 21.12
N ARG A 174 -7.04 -5.47 22.15
CA ARG A 174 -6.56 -4.43 23.08
C ARG A 174 -5.26 -4.82 23.76
#